data_AF-A0A7Y6B8Q2-F1
#
_entry.id   AF-A0A7Y6B8Q2-F1
#
_cell.length_a   1.000
_cell.length_b   1.000
_cell.length_c   1.000
_cell.angle_alpha   90.00
_cell.angle_beta   90.00
_cell.angle_gamma   90.00
#
_symmetry.space_group_name_H-M   'P 1'
#
loop_
_entity.id
_entity.type
_entity.pdbx_description
1 polymer ?
#
loop_
_entity_poly.entity_id
_entity_poly.type
_entity_poly.pdbx_seq_one_letter_code
_entity_poly.pdbx_strand_id
1 'polypeptide(L)'
;MILPLLLAAAATPATATSPARLKADVEALVRFGTRHTASVTNDPKRGIGAARDWAAKQFEVIGQGCNGCIAVERINRRFTGPRAPNGVMVEDVLGIQRGRDPNRVVIIGAHIDSRVTDVMDATSDAPGANDDASGVALVLEAARHLSKQQFDATIVYAVFSGEEQGLWGATLLADTAKARNWRVSAMLNNDIVGNTVGQGGVREARWVRVFSEGIRTSEDLPQQMQRRGNGGEDDGPSRALAKAIHGVASKLGGLDVFVDRRPDRFGRGGDHEPFLKLGYPAVRFSVANEDWDAQHQDLRKEGTVAYGDTVDKMDFPYLAKVTAINIATLARLAAAPAAPDKVTISGALSRDTQVEWAAVPGAVRYRVHWRRNDGADWTQSRDVTETKTILPQVPVDDHFVGVSAIAADGAESIITFGGR
;
A
#
# COMPACT_ATOMS: atom_id res chain seq x y z
N MET A 1 -16.11 -17.32 -44.85
CA MET A 1 -15.27 -17.58 -43.65
C MET A 1 -15.87 -16.77 -42.51
N ILE A 2 -16.61 -17.42 -41.60
CA ILE A 2 -17.31 -16.76 -40.49
C ILE A 2 -16.31 -16.66 -39.34
N LEU A 3 -15.92 -15.44 -39.00
CA LEU A 3 -15.04 -15.15 -37.86
C LEU A 3 -15.88 -15.29 -36.57
N PRO A 4 -15.50 -16.11 -35.58
CA PRO A 4 -16.25 -16.21 -34.35
C PRO A 4 -16.01 -14.95 -33.51
N LEU A 5 -17.09 -14.26 -33.19
CA LEU A 5 -17.12 -13.18 -32.20
C LEU A 5 -16.82 -13.80 -30.83
N LEU A 6 -15.59 -13.65 -30.35
CA LEU A 6 -15.23 -13.96 -28.97
C LEU A 6 -16.00 -13.00 -28.05
N LEU A 7 -17.10 -13.48 -27.47
CA LEU A 7 -17.73 -12.80 -26.34
C LEU A 7 -16.69 -12.70 -25.22
N ALA A 8 -16.30 -11.47 -24.88
CA ALA A 8 -15.60 -11.20 -23.63
C ALA A 8 -16.46 -11.75 -22.48
N ALA A 9 -15.92 -12.69 -21.72
CA ALA A 9 -16.56 -13.18 -20.51
C ALA A 9 -16.77 -11.98 -19.58
N ALA A 10 -18.03 -11.65 -19.31
CA ALA A 10 -18.38 -10.64 -18.31
C ALA A 10 -17.76 -11.06 -16.98
N ALA A 11 -16.92 -10.20 -16.40
CA ALA A 11 -16.34 -10.40 -15.09
C ALA A 11 -17.48 -10.62 -14.08
N THR A 12 -17.50 -11.76 -13.40
CA THR A 12 -18.34 -11.98 -12.23
C THR A 12 -18.14 -10.81 -11.26
N PRO A 13 -19.22 -10.18 -10.74
CA PRO A 13 -19.07 -9.07 -9.81
C PRO A 13 -18.24 -9.56 -8.62
N ALA A 14 -17.16 -8.84 -8.32
CA ALA A 14 -16.36 -9.12 -7.13
C ALA A 14 -17.30 -9.10 -5.93
N THR A 15 -17.37 -10.21 -5.20
CA THR A 15 -18.09 -10.28 -3.92
C THR A 15 -17.65 -9.11 -3.06
N ALA A 16 -18.57 -8.40 -2.41
CA ALA A 16 -18.20 -7.30 -1.52
C ALA A 16 -17.27 -7.79 -0.39
N THR A 17 -16.43 -6.89 0.13
CA THR A 17 -15.58 -7.15 1.31
C THR A 17 -16.46 -7.53 2.50
N SER A 18 -16.03 -8.54 3.28
CA SER A 18 -16.86 -9.09 4.36
C SER A 18 -16.39 -8.59 5.74
N PRO A 19 -17.17 -7.73 6.42
CA PRO A 19 -16.87 -7.34 7.81
C PRO A 19 -16.77 -8.54 8.75
N ALA A 20 -17.57 -9.58 8.53
CA ALA A 20 -17.55 -10.79 9.35
C ALA A 20 -16.25 -11.60 9.19
N ARG A 21 -15.71 -11.73 7.98
CA ARG A 21 -14.40 -12.37 7.77
C ARG A 21 -13.27 -11.56 8.39
N LEU A 22 -13.27 -10.25 8.17
CA LEU A 22 -12.29 -9.34 8.76
C LEU A 22 -12.29 -9.45 10.29
N LYS A 23 -13.46 -9.50 10.92
CA LYS A 23 -13.61 -9.74 12.36
C LYS A 23 -13.03 -11.08 12.81
N ALA A 24 -13.33 -12.15 12.07
CA ALA A 24 -12.82 -13.48 12.41
C ALA A 24 -11.29 -13.55 12.33
N ASP A 25 -10.69 -12.92 11.33
CA ASP A 25 -9.23 -12.85 11.16
C ASP A 25 -8.57 -12.03 12.29
N VAL A 26 -9.13 -10.85 12.63
CA VAL A 26 -8.65 -10.04 13.76
C VAL A 26 -8.75 -10.79 15.08
N GLU A 27 -9.89 -11.43 15.37
CA GLU A 27 -10.06 -12.23 16.57
C GLU A 27 -9.11 -13.44 16.61
N ALA A 28 -8.77 -14.03 15.47
CA ALA A 28 -7.78 -15.11 15.40
C ALA A 28 -6.39 -14.61 15.81
N LEU A 29 -5.97 -13.44 15.31
CA LEU A 29 -4.68 -12.85 15.66
C LEU A 29 -4.60 -12.41 17.13
N VAL A 30 -5.68 -11.84 17.66
CA VAL A 30 -5.78 -11.44 19.08
C VAL A 30 -5.64 -12.66 20.02
N ARG A 31 -6.15 -13.83 19.62
CA ARG A 31 -6.10 -15.06 20.43
C ARG A 31 -4.70 -15.59 20.72
N PHE A 32 -3.66 -15.14 19.99
CA PHE A 32 -2.27 -15.51 20.28
C PHE A 32 -1.70 -14.80 21.53
N GLY A 33 -2.48 -13.95 22.20
CA GLY A 33 -2.14 -13.28 23.45
C GLY A 33 -1.22 -12.08 23.24
N THR A 34 -0.02 -12.34 22.72
CA THR A 34 0.91 -11.31 22.23
C THR A 34 1.49 -11.75 20.90
N ARG A 35 1.79 -10.79 20.05
CA ARG A 35 2.54 -11.01 18.81
C ARG A 35 3.83 -10.20 18.82
N HIS A 36 4.34 -9.83 20.00
CA HIS A 36 5.60 -9.11 20.11
C HIS A 36 6.73 -9.84 19.34
N THR A 37 7.56 -9.11 18.61
CA THR A 37 8.58 -9.69 17.71
C THR A 37 9.55 -10.63 18.41
N ALA A 38 9.85 -10.38 19.68
CA ALA A 38 10.70 -11.24 20.51
C ALA A 38 9.93 -12.27 21.36
N SER A 39 8.61 -12.42 21.16
CA SER A 39 7.80 -13.42 21.88
C SER A 39 8.10 -14.84 21.41
N VAL A 40 7.53 -15.82 22.12
CA VAL A 40 7.74 -17.25 21.86
C VAL A 40 7.44 -17.63 20.39
N THR A 41 8.30 -18.47 19.82
CA THR A 41 8.21 -18.88 18.41
C THR A 41 7.87 -20.35 18.21
N ASN A 42 7.88 -21.16 19.28
CA ASN A 42 7.68 -22.60 19.24
C ASN A 42 6.41 -23.07 19.98
N ASP A 43 5.63 -22.15 20.54
CA ASP A 43 4.31 -22.45 21.11
C ASP A 43 3.27 -22.37 19.98
N PRO A 44 2.45 -23.42 19.74
CA PRO A 44 1.44 -23.43 18.68
C PRO A 44 0.22 -22.54 18.96
N LYS A 45 0.08 -21.97 20.15
CA LYS A 45 -1.10 -21.21 20.59
C LYS A 45 -0.79 -19.78 21.04
N ARG A 46 0.47 -19.43 21.26
CA ARG A 46 0.89 -18.12 21.77
C ARG A 46 2.06 -17.57 20.98
N GLY A 47 2.15 -16.25 20.91
CA GLY A 47 3.33 -15.56 20.40
C GLY A 47 3.36 -15.40 18.89
N ILE A 48 4.40 -14.71 18.43
CA ILE A 48 4.64 -14.38 17.03
C ILE A 48 4.86 -15.64 16.17
N GLY A 49 5.36 -16.74 16.75
CA GLY A 49 5.45 -18.03 16.06
C GLY A 49 4.11 -18.53 15.56
N ALA A 50 3.18 -18.75 16.50
CA ALA A 50 1.82 -19.20 16.19
C ALA A 50 1.10 -18.27 15.20
N ALA A 51 1.28 -16.94 15.36
CA ALA A 51 0.65 -15.96 14.50
C ALA A 51 1.15 -16.04 13.04
N ARG A 52 2.48 -16.16 12.82
CA ARG A 52 3.07 -16.34 11.48
C ARG A 52 2.66 -17.67 10.85
N ASP A 53 2.62 -18.74 11.65
CA ASP A 53 2.15 -20.06 11.19
C ASP A 53 0.69 -20.03 10.75
N TRP A 54 -0.15 -19.32 11.52
CA TRP A 54 -1.53 -19.10 11.14
C TRP A 54 -1.66 -18.28 9.84
N ALA A 55 -0.91 -17.17 9.70
CA ALA A 55 -0.95 -16.33 8.50
C ALA A 55 -0.51 -17.11 7.25
N ALA A 56 0.58 -17.88 7.36
CA ALA A 56 1.05 -18.76 6.29
C ALA A 56 -0.04 -19.77 5.90
N LYS A 57 -0.70 -20.36 6.89
CA LYS A 57 -1.81 -21.29 6.66
C LYS A 57 -2.99 -20.63 5.96
N GLN A 58 -3.32 -19.39 6.29
CA GLN A 58 -4.37 -18.65 5.59
C GLN A 58 -4.02 -18.46 4.11
N PHE A 59 -2.79 -18.07 3.79
CA PHE A 59 -2.37 -17.97 2.38
C PHE A 59 -2.41 -19.32 1.65
N GLU A 60 -2.02 -20.42 2.30
CA GLU A 60 -2.16 -21.76 1.71
C GLU A 60 -3.62 -22.10 1.38
N VAL A 61 -4.54 -21.85 2.32
CA VAL A 61 -5.98 -22.10 2.13
C VAL A 61 -6.55 -21.24 1.01
N ILE A 62 -6.17 -19.96 0.95
CA ILE A 62 -6.58 -19.07 -0.14
C ILE A 62 -6.02 -19.57 -1.48
N GLY A 63 -4.75 -19.97 -1.51
CA GLY A 63 -4.09 -20.55 -2.67
C GLY A 63 -4.77 -21.82 -3.18
N GLN A 64 -5.18 -22.72 -2.28
CA GLN A 64 -5.96 -23.91 -2.65
C GLN A 64 -7.28 -23.55 -3.32
N GLY A 65 -7.94 -22.47 -2.88
CA GLY A 65 -9.17 -21.96 -3.49
C GLY A 65 -9.03 -21.45 -4.93
N CYS A 66 -7.80 -21.24 -5.42
CA CYS A 66 -7.48 -20.80 -6.77
C CYS A 66 -6.52 -21.75 -7.51
N ASN A 67 -6.57 -23.05 -7.21
CA ASN A 67 -5.70 -24.08 -7.82
C ASN A 67 -4.19 -23.81 -7.65
N GLY A 68 -3.78 -23.32 -6.48
CA GLY A 68 -2.38 -23.07 -6.14
C GLY A 68 -1.82 -21.77 -6.74
N CYS A 69 -2.67 -20.77 -7.02
CA CYS A 69 -2.22 -19.52 -7.63
C CYS A 69 -1.36 -18.64 -6.69
N ILE A 70 -1.41 -18.89 -5.37
CA ILE A 70 -0.58 -18.21 -4.36
C ILE A 70 0.51 -19.17 -3.90
N ALA A 71 1.77 -18.79 -4.11
CA ALA A 71 2.91 -19.43 -3.48
C ALA A 71 3.17 -18.79 -2.11
N VAL A 72 3.26 -19.59 -1.05
CA VAL A 72 3.61 -19.11 0.30
C VAL A 72 5.12 -19.14 0.45
N GLU A 73 5.69 -18.01 0.84
CA GLU A 73 7.13 -17.87 1.09
C GLU A 73 7.37 -17.26 2.47
N ARG A 74 8.46 -17.67 3.11
CA ARG A 74 8.97 -17.06 4.34
C ARG A 74 10.37 -16.55 4.10
N ILE A 75 10.58 -15.26 4.35
CA ILE A 75 11.90 -14.65 4.34
C ILE A 75 12.27 -14.29 5.76
N ASN A 76 13.53 -14.50 6.16
CA ASN A 76 13.97 -14.16 7.50
C ASN A 76 15.38 -13.58 7.52
N ARG A 77 15.64 -12.77 8.55
CA ARG A 77 16.96 -12.19 8.83
C ARG A 77 17.06 -11.87 10.32
N ARG A 78 18.27 -12.01 10.87
CA ARG A 78 18.56 -11.58 12.24
C ARG A 78 18.76 -10.07 12.27
N PHE A 79 18.07 -9.38 13.17
CA PHE A 79 18.25 -7.95 13.44
C PHE A 79 18.71 -7.74 14.87
N THR A 80 19.46 -6.66 15.11
CA THR A 80 19.88 -6.19 16.43
C THR A 80 19.72 -4.68 16.45
N GLY A 81 19.22 -4.14 17.57
CA GLY A 81 19.06 -2.70 17.75
C GLY A 81 18.61 -2.36 19.16
N PRO A 82 18.33 -1.07 19.47
CA PRO A 82 17.97 -0.64 20.82
C PRO A 82 16.73 -1.37 21.39
N ARG A 83 15.79 -1.77 20.52
CA ARG A 83 14.56 -2.50 20.88
C ARG A 83 14.68 -4.03 20.80
N ALA A 84 15.87 -4.55 20.47
CA ALA A 84 16.23 -5.97 20.61
C ALA A 84 17.76 -6.06 20.77
N PRO A 85 18.32 -5.72 21.95
CA PRO A 85 19.77 -5.62 22.14
C PRO A 85 20.48 -6.97 22.00
N ASN A 86 19.78 -8.06 22.34
CA ASN A 86 20.28 -9.41 22.16
C ASN A 86 20.08 -9.94 20.73
N GLY A 87 19.40 -9.16 19.88
CA GLY A 87 18.98 -9.52 18.53
C GLY A 87 17.83 -10.52 18.48
N VAL A 88 17.10 -10.50 17.37
CA VAL A 88 15.91 -11.34 17.12
C VAL A 88 15.88 -11.79 15.67
N MET A 89 15.36 -13.00 15.42
CA MET A 89 15.07 -13.47 14.07
C MET A 89 13.71 -12.92 13.64
N VAL A 90 13.73 -11.97 12.71
CA VAL A 90 12.53 -11.45 12.06
C VAL A 90 12.22 -12.34 10.87
N GLU A 91 10.96 -12.74 10.73
CA GLU A 91 10.47 -13.53 9.62
C GLU A 91 9.16 -12.94 9.09
N ASP A 92 9.13 -12.63 7.81
CA ASP A 92 7.91 -12.19 7.13
C ASP A 92 7.26 -13.39 6.44
N VAL A 93 5.92 -13.35 6.38
CA VAL A 93 5.12 -14.34 5.65
C VAL A 93 4.55 -13.67 4.42
N LEU A 94 4.85 -14.23 3.25
CA LEU A 94 4.45 -13.70 1.95
C LEU A 94 3.50 -14.66 1.24
N GLY A 95 2.39 -14.14 0.75
CA GLY A 95 1.62 -14.76 -0.34
C GLY A 95 2.03 -14.13 -1.67
N ILE A 96 2.53 -14.93 -2.61
CA ILE A 96 2.97 -14.44 -3.93
C ILE A 96 2.03 -14.99 -5.01
N GLN A 97 1.20 -14.10 -5.57
CA GLN A 97 0.38 -14.39 -6.74
C GLN A 97 1.13 -13.93 -8.00
N ARG A 98 1.65 -14.89 -8.78
CA ARG A 98 2.46 -14.58 -9.96
C ARG A 98 1.63 -13.95 -11.08
N GLY A 99 2.10 -12.80 -11.57
CA GLY A 99 1.57 -12.15 -12.76
C GLY A 99 2.17 -12.70 -14.04
N ARG A 100 1.72 -12.16 -15.19
CA ARG A 100 2.32 -12.44 -16.50
C ARG A 100 3.75 -11.91 -16.61
N ASP A 101 4.04 -10.79 -15.94
CA ASP A 101 5.38 -10.26 -15.70
C ASP A 101 5.80 -10.61 -14.26
N PRO A 102 6.73 -11.57 -14.07
CA PRO A 102 7.18 -11.98 -12.74
C PRO A 102 8.06 -10.93 -12.04
N ASN A 103 8.58 -9.95 -12.77
CA ASN A 103 9.50 -8.94 -12.22
C ASN A 103 8.80 -7.62 -11.90
N ARG A 104 7.63 -7.33 -12.48
CA ARG A 104 6.80 -6.20 -12.07
C ARG A 104 5.96 -6.59 -10.86
N VAL A 105 6.16 -5.90 -9.76
CA VAL A 105 5.54 -6.24 -8.47
C VAL A 105 4.68 -5.09 -7.96
N VAL A 106 3.51 -5.43 -7.43
CA VAL A 106 2.75 -4.56 -6.53
C VAL A 106 2.62 -5.24 -5.18
N ILE A 107 2.80 -4.48 -4.11
CA ILE A 107 2.86 -4.99 -2.74
C ILE A 107 1.70 -4.39 -1.95
N ILE A 108 1.00 -5.22 -1.20
CA ILE A 108 0.12 -4.80 -0.12
C ILE A 108 0.63 -5.43 1.16
N GLY A 109 0.76 -4.66 2.23
CA GLY A 109 1.36 -5.14 3.46
C GLY A 109 0.80 -4.52 4.72
N ALA A 110 1.02 -5.22 5.82
CA ALA A 110 0.66 -4.88 7.19
C ALA A 110 1.55 -5.67 8.15
N HIS A 111 1.78 -5.17 9.35
CA HIS A 111 2.59 -5.90 10.34
C HIS A 111 1.74 -6.78 11.24
N ILE A 112 2.28 -7.94 11.59
CA ILE A 112 1.61 -8.91 12.46
C ILE A 112 2.00 -8.74 13.91
N ASP A 113 3.14 -8.12 14.21
CA ASP A 113 3.57 -7.93 15.57
C ASP A 113 2.71 -6.90 16.31
N SER A 114 2.67 -7.05 17.63
CA SER A 114 1.94 -6.16 18.54
C SER A 114 2.77 -5.95 19.81
N ARG A 115 2.49 -4.88 20.55
CA ARG A 115 3.15 -4.60 21.83
C ARG A 115 2.22 -3.95 22.85
N VAL A 116 2.62 -4.06 24.11
CA VAL A 116 2.11 -3.22 25.19
C VAL A 116 2.95 -1.93 25.31
N THR A 117 2.79 -1.18 26.41
CA THR A 117 3.46 0.10 26.64
C THR A 117 4.98 -0.03 26.63
N ASP A 118 5.52 -1.03 27.33
CA ASP A 118 6.94 -1.33 27.27
C ASP A 118 7.26 -2.10 25.98
N VAL A 119 8.00 -1.43 25.08
CA VAL A 119 8.48 -2.01 23.82
C VAL A 119 9.38 -3.23 23.99
N MET A 120 9.91 -3.47 25.19
CA MET A 120 10.75 -4.62 25.50
C MET A 120 9.97 -5.79 26.11
N ASP A 121 8.71 -5.59 26.50
CA ASP A 121 7.91 -6.65 27.09
C ASP A 121 7.37 -7.60 26.02
N ALA A 122 8.06 -8.73 25.89
CA ALA A 122 7.73 -9.79 24.95
C ALA A 122 6.69 -10.80 25.49
N THR A 123 6.19 -10.60 26.71
CA THR A 123 5.44 -11.61 27.45
C THR A 123 4.02 -11.22 27.78
N SER A 124 3.75 -9.95 28.10
CA SER A 124 2.42 -9.46 28.43
C SER A 124 1.45 -9.59 27.26
N ASP A 125 0.15 -9.77 27.57
CA ASP A 125 -0.87 -9.81 26.54
C ASP A 125 -0.98 -8.45 25.83
N ALA A 126 -0.75 -8.49 24.52
CA ALA A 126 -0.79 -7.37 23.59
C ALA A 126 -1.78 -7.72 22.47
N PRO A 127 -3.10 -7.52 22.68
CA PRO A 127 -4.12 -7.95 21.73
C PRO A 127 -3.90 -7.39 20.31
N GLY A 128 -3.54 -6.11 20.18
CA GLY A 128 -3.18 -5.49 18.91
C GLY A 128 -4.27 -5.65 17.84
N ALA A 129 -5.54 -5.42 18.19
CA ALA A 129 -6.67 -5.66 17.31
C ALA A 129 -6.69 -4.70 16.11
N ASN A 130 -6.40 -3.42 16.35
CA ASN A 130 -6.29 -2.39 15.32
C ASN A 130 -4.84 -2.22 14.85
N ASP A 131 -3.87 -2.33 15.76
CA ASP A 131 -2.42 -2.18 15.58
C ASP A 131 -1.69 -3.54 15.81
N ASP A 132 -1.53 -4.38 14.78
CA ASP A 132 -2.07 -4.20 13.42
C ASP A 132 -2.75 -5.46 12.84
N ALA A 133 -3.52 -6.17 13.69
CA ALA A 133 -4.36 -7.26 13.19
C ALA A 133 -5.38 -6.78 12.13
N SER A 134 -5.77 -5.49 12.16
CA SER A 134 -6.66 -4.87 11.17
C SER A 134 -6.05 -4.85 9.77
N GLY A 135 -4.78 -4.44 9.64
CA GLY A 135 -4.03 -4.46 8.39
C GLY A 135 -3.82 -5.89 7.88
N VAL A 136 -3.45 -6.83 8.76
CA VAL A 136 -3.24 -8.23 8.36
C VAL A 136 -4.54 -8.87 7.85
N ALA A 137 -5.66 -8.63 8.53
CA ALA A 137 -6.97 -9.10 8.06
C ALA A 137 -7.35 -8.52 6.68
N LEU A 138 -7.03 -7.24 6.45
CA LEU A 138 -7.21 -6.57 5.16
C LEU A 138 -6.34 -7.22 4.06
N VAL A 139 -5.07 -7.53 4.34
CA VAL A 139 -4.16 -8.21 3.40
C VAL A 139 -4.70 -9.59 3.00
N LEU A 140 -5.18 -10.37 3.97
CA LEU A 140 -5.78 -11.70 3.73
C LEU A 140 -7.07 -11.60 2.91
N GLU A 141 -7.93 -10.64 3.22
CA GLU A 141 -9.14 -10.39 2.43
C GLU A 141 -8.78 -9.93 1.01
N ALA A 142 -7.75 -9.11 0.83
CA ALA A 142 -7.28 -8.75 -0.51
C ALA A 142 -6.84 -9.98 -1.31
N ALA A 143 -6.06 -10.88 -0.71
CA ALA A 143 -5.66 -12.14 -1.33
C ALA A 143 -6.87 -13.00 -1.73
N ARG A 144 -7.92 -13.10 -0.90
CA ARG A 144 -9.14 -13.86 -1.22
C ARG A 144 -9.89 -13.33 -2.44
N HIS A 145 -9.83 -12.03 -2.71
CA HIS A 145 -10.56 -11.42 -3.83
C HIS A 145 -9.73 -11.43 -5.11
N LEU A 146 -8.46 -11.04 -5.01
CA LEU A 146 -7.59 -10.84 -6.15
C LEU A 146 -7.04 -12.17 -6.71
N SER A 147 -6.92 -13.22 -5.90
CA SER A 147 -6.55 -14.58 -6.36
C SER A 147 -7.50 -15.18 -7.40
N LYS A 148 -8.72 -14.62 -7.54
CA LYS A 148 -9.72 -15.06 -8.52
C LYS A 148 -9.45 -14.55 -9.93
N GLN A 149 -8.43 -13.71 -10.12
CA GLN A 149 -8.09 -13.05 -11.38
C GLN A 149 -6.61 -13.24 -11.72
N GLN A 150 -6.28 -13.23 -13.01
CA GLN A 150 -4.89 -13.25 -13.47
C GLN A 150 -4.47 -11.84 -13.89
N PHE A 151 -3.43 -11.31 -13.26
CA PHE A 151 -2.91 -9.96 -13.49
C PHE A 151 -1.62 -9.96 -14.32
N ASP A 152 -1.26 -8.77 -14.80
CA ASP A 152 0.02 -8.57 -15.49
C ASP A 152 1.16 -8.49 -14.47
N ALA A 153 1.03 -7.72 -13.38
CA ALA A 153 2.02 -7.73 -12.29
C ALA A 153 1.83 -8.92 -11.36
N THR A 154 2.94 -9.32 -10.75
CA THR A 154 2.95 -10.14 -9.56
C THR A 154 2.46 -9.33 -8.36
N ILE A 155 1.52 -9.90 -7.60
CA ILE A 155 1.03 -9.31 -6.36
C ILE A 155 1.71 -10.03 -5.19
N VAL A 156 2.32 -9.25 -4.30
CA VAL A 156 2.87 -9.75 -3.04
C VAL A 156 1.98 -9.27 -1.90
N TYR A 157 1.36 -10.23 -1.21
CA TYR A 157 0.63 -10.04 0.03
C TYR A 157 1.60 -10.24 1.18
N ALA A 158 2.06 -9.16 1.79
CA ALA A 158 3.10 -9.19 2.80
C ALA A 158 2.52 -9.08 4.22
N VAL A 159 2.93 -9.99 5.08
CA VAL A 159 2.66 -9.94 6.52
C VAL A 159 4.01 -9.76 7.20
N PHE A 160 4.30 -8.53 7.60
CA PHE A 160 5.60 -8.13 8.17
C PHE A 160 5.69 -8.53 9.64
N SER A 161 6.90 -8.84 10.11
CA SER A 161 7.20 -8.87 11.54
C SER A 161 8.20 -7.78 11.89
N GLY A 162 8.21 -7.31 13.14
CA GLY A 162 9.23 -6.38 13.61
C GLY A 162 9.05 -4.94 13.19
N GLU A 163 7.83 -4.52 12.83
CA GLU A 163 7.51 -3.09 12.70
C GLU A 163 7.83 -2.41 14.02
N GLU A 164 7.36 -3.01 15.12
CA GLU A 164 7.30 -2.37 16.42
C GLU A 164 8.71 -2.19 17.01
N GLN A 165 9.66 -3.00 16.56
CA GLN A 165 11.06 -2.97 16.98
C GLN A 165 11.97 -2.18 16.04
N GLY A 166 11.46 -1.71 14.89
CA GLY A 166 12.20 -0.80 14.00
C GLY A 166 12.01 -1.04 12.50
N LEU A 167 10.79 -1.38 12.05
CA LEU A 167 10.46 -1.59 10.63
C LEU A 167 11.27 -2.72 9.98
N TRP A 168 11.63 -3.75 10.75
CA TRP A 168 12.62 -4.74 10.34
C TRP A 168 12.10 -5.69 9.25
N GLY A 169 10.83 -6.10 9.32
CA GLY A 169 10.18 -6.91 8.28
C GLY A 169 10.10 -6.14 6.95
N ALA A 170 9.55 -4.93 6.97
CA ALA A 170 9.54 -4.09 5.77
C ALA A 170 10.95 -3.83 5.21
N THR A 171 11.96 -3.62 6.06
CA THR A 171 13.35 -3.50 5.62
C THR A 171 13.84 -4.79 4.96
N LEU A 172 13.52 -5.95 5.54
CA LEU A 172 13.84 -7.26 4.97
C LEU A 172 13.20 -7.46 3.58
N LEU A 173 11.91 -7.16 3.43
CA LEU A 173 11.24 -7.31 2.14
C LEU A 173 11.73 -6.29 1.10
N ALA A 174 11.98 -5.03 1.49
CA ALA A 174 12.49 -4.00 0.59
C ALA A 174 13.89 -4.38 0.05
N ASP A 175 14.78 -4.85 0.92
CA ASP A 175 16.10 -5.38 0.52
C ASP A 175 15.97 -6.61 -0.37
N THR A 176 15.02 -7.49 -0.06
CA THR A 176 14.72 -8.69 -0.86
C THR A 176 14.22 -8.33 -2.26
N ALA A 177 13.33 -7.33 -2.37
CA ALA A 177 12.85 -6.82 -3.65
C ALA A 177 14.01 -6.29 -4.50
N LYS A 178 14.93 -5.54 -3.89
CA LYS A 178 16.15 -5.06 -4.55
C LYS A 178 17.04 -6.22 -5.00
N ALA A 179 17.29 -7.20 -4.13
CA ALA A 179 18.12 -8.36 -4.44
C ALA A 179 17.53 -9.25 -5.56
N ARG A 180 16.20 -9.33 -5.65
CA ARG A 180 15.47 -10.04 -6.73
C ARG A 180 15.32 -9.21 -8.01
N ASN A 181 15.81 -7.98 -8.03
CA ASN A 181 15.61 -7.04 -9.13
C ASN A 181 14.12 -6.83 -9.46
N TRP A 182 13.26 -6.84 -8.44
CA TRP A 182 11.83 -6.54 -8.60
C TRP A 182 11.63 -5.06 -8.90
N ARG A 183 10.82 -4.80 -9.92
CA ARG A 183 10.31 -3.46 -10.23
C ARG A 183 9.01 -3.24 -9.47
N VAL A 184 9.14 -2.76 -8.24
CA VAL A 184 8.01 -2.43 -7.37
C VAL A 184 7.31 -1.18 -7.90
N SER A 185 6.09 -1.35 -8.42
CA SER A 185 5.28 -0.27 -8.99
C SER A 185 4.44 0.45 -7.92
N ALA A 186 4.15 -0.22 -6.81
CA ALA A 186 3.44 0.32 -5.66
C ALA A 186 3.64 -0.58 -4.43
N MET A 187 3.73 0.04 -3.26
CA MET A 187 3.60 -0.61 -1.95
C MET A 187 2.52 0.12 -1.13
N LEU A 188 1.49 -0.62 -0.73
CA LEU A 188 0.38 -0.11 0.07
C LEU A 188 0.53 -0.68 1.48
N ASN A 189 1.06 0.14 2.40
CA ASN A 189 1.12 -0.18 3.82
C ASN A 189 -0.23 0.11 4.47
N ASN A 190 -0.80 -0.84 5.20
CA ASN A 190 -2.05 -0.69 5.95
C ASN A 190 -1.74 -0.91 7.41
N ASP A 191 -1.81 0.15 8.21
CA ASP A 191 -1.35 0.15 9.58
C ASP A 191 -2.30 1.03 10.41
N ILE A 192 -3.04 0.37 11.30
CA ILE A 192 -4.14 0.94 12.10
C ILE A 192 -5.23 1.45 11.15
N VAL A 193 -6.05 0.53 10.62
CA VAL A 193 -7.03 0.82 9.55
C VAL A 193 -8.47 0.42 9.91
N GLY A 194 -8.72 0.09 11.17
CA GLY A 194 -9.95 -0.58 11.60
C GLY A 194 -10.85 0.17 12.60
N ASN A 195 -10.58 1.44 12.92
CA ASN A 195 -11.35 2.20 13.92
C ASN A 195 -11.86 3.56 13.36
N THR A 196 -13.02 4.03 13.83
CA THR A 196 -13.58 5.36 13.50
C THR A 196 -13.58 6.34 14.67
N VAL A 197 -13.23 5.91 15.88
CA VAL A 197 -13.23 6.73 17.10
C VAL A 197 -11.78 6.98 17.51
N GLY A 198 -11.34 8.24 17.45
CA GLY A 198 -10.03 8.65 17.93
C GLY A 198 -10.07 9.15 19.38
N GLN A 199 -8.93 9.68 19.82
CA GLN A 199 -8.72 10.20 21.17
C GLN A 199 -9.85 11.15 21.60
N GLY A 200 -10.33 10.97 22.83
CA GLY A 200 -11.41 11.80 23.38
C GLY A 200 -12.78 11.52 22.77
N GLY A 201 -12.95 10.41 22.04
CA GLY A 201 -14.23 10.00 21.47
C GLY A 201 -14.58 10.68 20.14
N VAL A 202 -13.61 11.36 19.51
CA VAL A 202 -13.84 12.06 18.24
C VAL A 202 -14.04 11.04 17.12
N ARG A 203 -15.27 10.96 16.60
CA ARG A 203 -15.61 10.02 15.54
C ARG A 203 -15.38 10.63 14.16
N GLU A 204 -14.57 9.96 13.34
CA GLU A 204 -14.40 10.25 11.92
C GLU A 204 -14.49 8.95 11.11
N ALA A 205 -15.54 8.84 10.30
CA ALA A 205 -15.87 7.65 9.52
C ALA A 205 -16.07 7.97 8.02
N ARG A 206 -15.82 9.22 7.61
CA ARG A 206 -16.00 9.69 6.24
C ARG A 206 -14.77 9.46 5.38
N TRP A 207 -13.57 9.40 5.98
CA TRP A 207 -12.33 9.15 5.25
C TRP A 207 -11.33 8.27 5.99
N VAL A 208 -10.42 7.70 5.20
CA VAL A 208 -9.15 7.10 5.65
C VAL A 208 -8.01 8.02 5.22
N ARG A 209 -6.92 8.06 5.98
CA ARG A 209 -5.74 8.87 5.65
C ARG A 209 -4.78 8.05 4.80
N VAL A 210 -4.21 8.68 3.78
CA VAL A 210 -3.17 8.09 2.94
C VAL A 210 -1.97 9.02 2.93
N PHE A 211 -0.95 8.65 3.70
CA PHE A 211 0.32 9.35 3.76
C PHE A 211 1.17 8.99 2.56
N SER A 212 1.87 10.00 2.03
CA SER A 212 2.82 9.76 0.96
C SER A 212 3.97 10.75 1.01
N GLU A 213 5.12 10.29 0.53
CA GLU A 213 6.32 11.12 0.44
C GLU A 213 6.19 12.13 -0.71
N GLY A 214 6.63 13.37 -0.48
CA GLY A 214 6.79 14.38 -1.53
C GLY A 214 8.23 14.47 -2.01
N ILE A 215 9.11 14.98 -1.14
CA ILE A 215 10.56 14.98 -1.35
C ILE A 215 11.09 13.57 -1.10
N ARG A 216 11.70 12.96 -2.11
CA ARG A 216 12.17 11.58 -2.05
C ARG A 216 13.43 11.44 -1.20
N THR A 217 13.37 10.61 -0.16
CA THR A 217 14.53 10.31 0.70
C THR A 217 15.64 9.58 -0.04
N SER A 218 15.33 8.94 -1.16
CA SER A 218 16.27 8.23 -2.03
C SER A 218 17.01 9.11 -3.03
N GLU A 219 16.65 10.40 -3.18
CA GLU A 219 17.29 11.30 -4.13
C GLU A 219 18.67 11.76 -3.68
N ASP A 220 19.66 11.69 -4.57
CA ASP A 220 20.93 12.39 -4.43
C ASP A 220 20.80 13.91 -4.70
N LEU A 221 21.85 14.68 -4.39
CA LEU A 221 21.81 16.14 -4.54
C LEU A 221 21.48 16.60 -5.98
N PRO A 222 22.09 16.04 -7.06
CA PRO A 222 21.68 16.34 -8.43
C PRO A 222 20.19 16.11 -8.71
N GLN A 223 19.63 14.97 -8.26
CA GLN A 223 18.21 14.66 -8.44
C GLN A 223 17.32 15.64 -7.67
N GLN A 224 17.70 16.02 -6.45
CA GLN A 224 16.99 17.03 -5.67
C GLN A 224 17.01 18.41 -6.36
N MET A 225 18.14 18.80 -6.94
CA MET A 225 18.26 20.05 -7.71
C MET A 225 17.36 20.03 -8.96
N GLN A 226 17.29 18.89 -9.67
CA GLN A 226 16.41 18.73 -10.82
C GLN A 226 14.93 18.84 -10.40
N ARG A 227 14.50 18.15 -9.34
CA ARG A 227 13.13 18.25 -8.82
C ARG A 227 12.77 19.69 -8.46
N ARG A 228 13.66 20.39 -7.74
CA ARG A 228 13.49 21.81 -7.38
C ARG A 228 13.33 22.71 -8.60
N GLY A 229 14.07 22.43 -9.68
CA GLY A 229 13.96 23.18 -10.94
C GLY A 229 12.66 22.92 -11.69
N ASN A 230 12.05 21.74 -11.51
CA ASN A 230 10.83 21.32 -12.19
C ASN A 230 9.54 21.58 -11.39
N GLY A 231 9.62 21.86 -10.09
CA GLY A 231 8.44 22.02 -9.22
C GLY A 231 7.71 20.70 -8.90
N GLY A 232 8.44 19.58 -8.91
CA GLY A 232 7.87 18.23 -8.80
C GLY A 232 7.60 17.73 -7.36
N GLU A 233 7.51 18.60 -6.37
CA GLU A 233 7.37 18.24 -4.94
C GLU A 233 6.07 17.48 -4.61
N ASP A 234 4.98 17.73 -5.35
CA ASP A 234 3.65 17.13 -5.12
C ASP A 234 3.28 16.04 -6.15
N ASP A 235 4.22 15.61 -7.01
CA ASP A 235 3.96 14.65 -8.09
C ASP A 235 5.03 13.56 -8.24
N GLY A 236 5.83 13.34 -7.20
CA GLY A 236 6.64 12.14 -7.10
C GLY A 236 5.80 10.84 -7.14
N PRO A 237 6.41 9.67 -7.37
CA PRO A 237 5.67 8.42 -7.56
C PRO A 237 4.71 8.07 -6.40
N SER A 238 5.11 8.31 -5.15
CA SER A 238 4.25 8.09 -3.98
C SER A 238 3.06 9.06 -3.91
N ARG A 239 3.22 10.32 -4.35
CA ARG A 239 2.10 11.27 -4.51
C ARG A 239 1.15 10.84 -5.61
N ALA A 240 1.69 10.42 -6.75
CA ALA A 240 0.89 9.90 -7.85
C ALA A 240 0.09 8.66 -7.41
N LEU A 241 0.69 7.78 -6.61
CA LEU A 241 0.01 6.64 -6.00
C LEU A 241 -1.12 7.08 -5.05
N ALA A 242 -0.89 8.04 -4.16
CA ALA A 242 -1.93 8.56 -3.27
C ALA A 242 -3.10 9.24 -4.03
N LYS A 243 -2.80 10.02 -5.09
CA LYS A 243 -3.82 10.62 -5.97
C LYS A 243 -4.62 9.52 -6.71
N ALA A 244 -3.96 8.45 -7.15
CA ALA A 244 -4.62 7.31 -7.78
C ALA A 244 -5.58 6.58 -6.80
N ILE A 245 -5.14 6.39 -5.55
CA ILE A 245 -5.96 5.81 -4.47
C ILE A 245 -7.19 6.69 -4.20
N HIS A 246 -7.02 8.00 -4.08
CA HIS A 246 -8.12 8.95 -3.90
C HIS A 246 -9.13 8.87 -5.05
N GLY A 247 -8.65 8.82 -6.30
CA GLY A 247 -9.52 8.64 -7.47
C GLY A 247 -10.27 7.29 -7.48
N VAL A 248 -9.69 6.22 -6.93
CA VAL A 248 -10.37 4.93 -6.75
C VAL A 248 -11.45 5.03 -5.67
N ALA A 249 -11.13 5.62 -4.51
CA ALA A 249 -12.08 5.81 -3.41
C ALA A 249 -13.30 6.64 -3.84
N SER A 250 -13.06 7.76 -4.53
CA SER A 250 -14.11 8.61 -5.12
C SER A 250 -15.07 7.84 -6.03
N LYS A 251 -14.55 6.90 -6.84
CA LYS A 251 -15.37 6.08 -7.76
C LYS A 251 -16.15 4.98 -7.06
N LEU A 252 -15.57 4.34 -6.04
CA LEU A 252 -16.25 3.33 -5.24
C LEU A 252 -17.38 3.95 -4.41
N GLY A 253 -17.15 5.15 -3.89
CA GLY A 253 -18.05 5.81 -2.95
C GLY A 253 -18.09 5.16 -1.57
N GLY A 254 -18.75 5.81 -0.62
CA GLY A 254 -19.02 5.28 0.73
C GLY A 254 -17.90 5.47 1.77
N LEU A 255 -16.65 5.69 1.35
CA LEU A 255 -15.53 6.17 2.16
C LEU A 255 -14.58 6.96 1.26
N ASP A 256 -14.17 8.15 1.70
CA ASP A 256 -13.23 9.01 0.97
C ASP A 256 -11.77 8.79 1.45
N VAL A 257 -10.81 9.39 0.75
CA VAL A 257 -9.40 9.35 1.11
C VAL A 257 -8.88 10.75 1.34
N PHE A 258 -8.41 11.01 2.56
CA PHE A 258 -7.64 12.20 2.86
C PHE A 258 -6.19 11.97 2.42
N VAL A 259 -5.74 12.67 1.37
CA VAL A 259 -4.36 12.60 0.89
C VAL A 259 -3.45 13.45 1.77
N ASP A 260 -2.70 12.79 2.64
CA ASP A 260 -1.76 13.44 3.55
C ASP A 260 -0.47 13.83 2.83
N ARG A 261 -0.24 15.15 2.76
CA ARG A 261 0.95 15.75 2.15
C ARG A 261 2.23 15.68 2.99
N ARG A 262 2.45 14.53 3.63
CA ARG A 262 3.61 14.22 4.45
C ARG A 262 3.91 12.71 4.41
N PRO A 263 5.18 12.29 4.59
CA PRO A 263 5.53 10.87 4.61
C PRO A 263 4.85 10.13 5.75
N ASP A 264 4.77 10.72 6.96
CA ASP A 264 3.99 10.17 8.09
C ASP A 264 3.63 11.28 9.10
N ARG A 265 3.01 10.89 10.21
CA ARG A 265 2.70 11.69 11.40
C ARG A 265 3.98 12.11 12.13
N PHE A 266 3.88 13.15 12.94
CA PHE A 266 5.05 13.66 13.67
C PHE A 266 5.62 12.61 14.63
N GLY A 267 6.94 12.36 14.52
CA GLY A 267 7.66 11.44 15.41
C GLY A 267 7.31 9.96 15.23
N ARG A 268 6.57 9.61 14.17
CA ARG A 268 6.20 8.23 13.85
C ARG A 268 6.67 7.87 12.44
N GLY A 269 6.60 6.58 12.14
CA GLY A 269 6.87 5.99 10.85
C GLY A 269 6.03 4.73 10.66
N GLY A 270 6.28 3.99 9.60
CA GLY A 270 5.65 2.69 9.37
C GLY A 270 6.30 1.96 8.19
N ASP A 271 5.84 0.75 7.91
CA ASP A 271 6.46 -0.19 6.96
C ASP A 271 6.63 0.30 5.51
N HIS A 272 5.98 1.39 5.11
CA HIS A 272 6.25 2.04 3.82
C HIS A 272 7.64 2.72 3.75
N GLU A 273 8.24 3.15 4.86
CA GLU A 273 9.49 3.93 4.84
C GLU A 273 10.70 3.20 4.28
N PRO A 274 10.95 1.91 4.62
CA PRO A 274 12.07 1.17 4.01
C PRO A 274 11.96 1.07 2.49
N PHE A 275 10.73 1.03 1.94
CA PHE A 275 10.51 1.06 0.50
C PHE A 275 10.84 2.43 -0.11
N LEU A 276 10.42 3.53 0.54
CA LEU A 276 10.77 4.90 0.13
C LEU A 276 12.29 5.12 0.11
N LYS A 277 13.00 4.61 1.11
CA LYS A 277 14.49 4.66 1.20
C LYS A 277 15.18 4.01 0.02
N LEU A 278 14.57 2.99 -0.59
CA LEU A 278 15.07 2.35 -1.80
C LEU A 278 14.47 2.93 -3.09
N GLY A 279 13.67 3.99 -3.01
CA GLY A 279 13.08 4.69 -4.15
C GLY A 279 11.82 4.04 -4.72
N TYR A 280 11.24 3.07 -4.02
CA TYR A 280 9.99 2.45 -4.43
C TYR A 280 8.78 3.36 -4.12
N PRO A 281 7.78 3.45 -5.01
CA PRO A 281 6.54 4.16 -4.70
C PRO A 281 5.80 3.46 -3.56
N ALA A 282 5.61 4.15 -2.44
CA ALA A 282 4.98 3.58 -1.25
C ALA A 282 4.10 4.62 -0.52
N VAL A 283 3.03 4.13 0.08
CA VAL A 283 2.07 4.92 0.86
C VAL A 283 1.67 4.19 2.14
N ARG A 284 1.14 4.93 3.12
CA ARG A 284 0.54 4.35 4.32
C ARG A 284 -0.92 4.76 4.46
N PHE A 285 -1.79 3.77 4.60
CA PHE A 285 -3.15 3.93 5.09
C PHE A 285 -3.16 3.93 6.60
N SER A 286 -3.94 4.84 7.20
CA SER A 286 -4.24 4.81 8.63
C SER A 286 -5.60 5.47 8.89
N VAL A 287 -6.21 5.15 10.03
CA VAL A 287 -7.44 5.78 10.50
C VAL A 287 -7.33 7.31 10.51
N ALA A 288 -8.47 7.98 10.42
CA ALA A 288 -8.51 9.44 10.42
C ALA A 288 -7.96 10.04 11.72
N ASN A 289 -8.42 9.51 12.85
CA ASN A 289 -8.00 9.90 14.18
C ASN A 289 -7.65 8.63 14.96
N GLU A 290 -6.46 8.59 15.53
CA GLU A 290 -6.05 7.50 16.41
C GLU A 290 -6.53 7.72 17.82
N ASP A 291 -6.70 6.61 18.54
CA ASP A 291 -7.02 6.57 19.96
C ASP A 291 -5.81 5.99 20.69
N TRP A 292 -5.05 6.85 21.40
CA TRP A 292 -3.82 6.44 22.08
C TRP A 292 -4.09 5.61 23.33
N ASP A 293 -5.32 5.66 23.85
CA ASP A 293 -5.74 4.77 24.94
C ASP A 293 -5.94 3.32 24.42
N ALA A 294 -6.13 3.16 23.11
CA ALA A 294 -6.33 1.89 22.42
C ALA A 294 -5.15 1.51 21.50
N GLN A 295 -3.94 1.98 21.79
CA GLN A 295 -2.72 1.67 21.03
C GLN A 295 -1.49 1.59 21.93
N HIS A 296 -0.70 0.51 21.80
CA HIS A 296 0.53 0.29 22.58
C HIS A 296 0.32 0.49 24.09
N GLN A 297 -0.81 -0.01 24.61
CA GLN A 297 -1.16 0.10 26.01
C GLN A 297 -1.28 -1.26 26.66
N ASP A 298 -0.81 -1.36 27.91
CA ASP A 298 -1.16 -2.48 28.79
C ASP A 298 -2.67 -2.56 28.97
N LEU A 299 -3.21 -3.78 29.03
CA LEU A 299 -4.61 -4.02 29.35
C LEU A 299 -4.88 -3.60 30.79
N ARG A 300 -5.60 -2.49 30.96
CA ARG A 300 -5.96 -1.97 32.29
C ARG A 300 -7.19 -1.08 32.22
N LYS A 301 -7.71 -0.74 33.38
CA LYS A 301 -8.81 0.23 33.52
C LYS A 301 -8.42 1.27 34.55
N GLU A 302 -8.53 2.54 34.18
CA GLU A 302 -8.31 3.68 35.09
C GLU A 302 -9.57 4.55 35.08
N GLY A 303 -10.29 4.57 36.21
CA GLY A 303 -11.58 5.23 36.30
C GLY A 303 -12.58 4.68 35.27
N THR A 304 -13.01 5.54 34.33
CA THR A 304 -13.93 5.17 33.24
C THR A 304 -13.21 4.78 31.95
N VAL A 305 -11.90 4.97 31.86
CA VAL A 305 -11.11 4.69 30.64
C VAL A 305 -10.62 3.24 30.69
N ALA A 306 -10.89 2.50 29.62
CA ALA A 306 -10.38 1.15 29.40
C ALA A 306 -9.28 1.21 28.34
N TYR A 307 -8.07 0.84 28.75
CA TYR A 307 -6.85 0.87 27.95
C TYR A 307 -6.60 -0.49 27.30
N GLY A 308 -5.98 -0.45 26.12
CA GLY A 308 -5.60 -1.61 25.35
C GLY A 308 -6.30 -1.67 24.00
N ASP A 309 -5.59 -2.23 23.02
CA ASP A 309 -6.06 -2.34 21.64
C ASP A 309 -6.88 -3.62 21.42
N THR A 310 -8.14 -3.59 21.83
CA THR A 310 -9.03 -4.77 21.86
C THR A 310 -10.08 -4.77 20.75
N VAL A 311 -10.64 -5.95 20.45
CA VAL A 311 -11.61 -6.15 19.36
C VAL A 311 -12.86 -5.28 19.48
N ASP A 312 -13.28 -4.91 20.70
CA ASP A 312 -14.42 -4.02 20.93
C ASP A 312 -14.20 -2.57 20.49
N LYS A 313 -12.95 -2.17 20.23
CA LYS A 313 -12.59 -0.85 19.69
C LYS A 313 -12.71 -0.76 18.17
N MET A 314 -12.98 -1.88 17.50
CA MET A 314 -12.99 -1.98 16.04
C MET A 314 -14.33 -1.58 15.42
N ASP A 315 -14.25 -0.94 14.24
CA ASP A 315 -15.36 -0.67 13.33
C ASP A 315 -15.18 -1.52 12.05
N PHE A 316 -15.67 -2.76 12.08
CA PHE A 316 -15.52 -3.70 10.96
C PHE A 316 -16.21 -3.26 9.66
N PRO A 317 -17.38 -2.59 9.68
CA PRO A 317 -17.92 -1.94 8.48
C PRO A 317 -16.98 -0.89 7.88
N TYR A 318 -16.31 -0.08 8.69
CA TYR A 318 -15.29 0.85 8.22
C TYR A 318 -14.09 0.11 7.63
N LEU A 319 -13.53 -0.88 8.34
CA LEU A 319 -12.42 -1.70 7.86
C LEU A 319 -12.72 -2.35 6.50
N ALA A 320 -13.96 -2.82 6.31
CA ALA A 320 -14.39 -3.40 5.04
C ALA A 320 -14.36 -2.39 3.88
N LYS A 321 -14.66 -1.11 4.14
CA LYS A 321 -14.56 -0.05 3.13
C LYS A 321 -13.10 0.30 2.81
N VAL A 322 -12.23 0.39 3.83
CA VAL A 322 -10.77 0.59 3.61
C VAL A 322 -10.18 -0.56 2.81
N THR A 323 -10.61 -1.79 3.11
CA THR A 323 -10.23 -3.00 2.38
C THR A 323 -10.69 -2.94 0.92
N ALA A 324 -11.90 -2.44 0.64
CA ALA A 324 -12.41 -2.33 -0.72
C ALA A 324 -11.59 -1.33 -1.56
N ILE A 325 -11.16 -0.21 -0.97
CA ILE A 325 -10.27 0.77 -1.63
C ILE A 325 -8.93 0.14 -1.98
N ASN A 326 -8.33 -0.60 -1.03
CA ASN A 326 -7.07 -1.31 -1.26
C ASN A 326 -7.19 -2.36 -2.38
N ILE A 327 -8.23 -3.21 -2.35
CA ILE A 327 -8.47 -4.24 -3.37
C ILE A 327 -8.65 -3.61 -4.75
N ALA A 328 -9.49 -2.57 -4.87
CA ALA A 328 -9.73 -1.92 -6.14
C ALA A 328 -8.49 -1.21 -6.68
N THR A 329 -7.69 -0.60 -5.79
CA THR A 329 -6.42 0.03 -6.16
C THR A 329 -5.43 -1.02 -6.65
N LEU A 330 -5.23 -2.11 -5.90
CA LEU A 330 -4.34 -3.19 -6.31
C LEU A 330 -4.77 -3.81 -7.63
N ALA A 331 -6.06 -4.11 -7.80
CA ALA A 331 -6.59 -4.67 -9.05
C ALA A 331 -6.26 -3.77 -10.24
N ARG A 332 -6.48 -2.45 -10.10
CA ARG A 332 -6.12 -1.45 -11.12
C ARG A 332 -4.63 -1.50 -11.45
N LEU A 333 -3.77 -1.38 -10.45
CA LEU A 333 -2.32 -1.27 -10.65
C LEU A 333 -1.70 -2.58 -11.15
N ALA A 334 -2.25 -3.72 -10.73
CA ALA A 334 -1.81 -5.04 -11.15
C ALA A 334 -2.23 -5.37 -12.59
N ALA A 335 -3.39 -4.89 -13.03
CA ALA A 335 -3.85 -5.02 -14.42
C ALA A 335 -3.19 -4.00 -15.37
N ALA A 336 -2.88 -2.80 -14.89
CA ALA A 336 -2.31 -1.75 -15.74
C ALA A 336 -0.89 -2.08 -16.21
N PRO A 337 -0.43 -1.52 -17.35
CA PRO A 337 0.98 -1.48 -17.68
C PRO A 337 1.75 -0.70 -16.61
N ALA A 338 3.07 -0.78 -16.61
CA ALA A 338 3.85 0.10 -15.76
C ALA A 338 3.67 1.57 -16.13
N ALA A 339 3.92 2.47 -15.19
CA ALA A 339 4.01 3.88 -15.53
C ALA A 339 5.24 4.11 -16.43
N PRO A 340 5.21 5.11 -17.33
CA PRO A 340 6.42 5.52 -18.06
C PRO A 340 7.56 5.81 -17.08
N ASP A 341 8.76 5.28 -17.30
CA ASP A 341 9.87 5.45 -16.35
C ASP A 341 10.32 6.92 -16.25
N LYS A 342 10.22 7.66 -17.35
CA LYS A 342 10.50 9.09 -17.44
C LYS A 342 9.59 9.75 -18.47
N VAL A 343 9.16 10.97 -18.16
CA VAL A 343 8.48 11.89 -19.09
C VAL A 343 9.32 13.15 -19.19
N THR A 344 9.66 13.54 -20.41
CA THR A 344 10.38 14.79 -20.69
C THR A 344 9.45 15.83 -21.28
N ILE A 345 9.55 17.06 -20.78
CA ILE A 345 8.81 18.21 -21.30
C ILE A 345 9.77 19.30 -21.78
N SER A 346 9.41 19.95 -22.90
CA SER A 346 10.14 21.09 -23.45
C SER A 346 9.17 22.08 -24.11
N GLY A 347 9.68 23.23 -24.55
CA GLY A 347 8.85 24.34 -25.04
C GLY A 347 9.08 25.65 -24.29
N ALA A 348 10.27 25.85 -23.71
CA ALA A 348 10.64 27.15 -23.16
C ALA A 348 10.50 28.25 -24.23
N LEU A 349 9.97 29.41 -23.84
CA LEU A 349 9.69 30.54 -24.74
C LEU A 349 8.70 30.20 -25.88
N SER A 350 7.86 29.18 -25.69
CA SER A 350 6.77 28.79 -26.59
C SER A 350 5.44 28.80 -25.83
N ARG A 351 4.33 28.99 -26.57
CA ARG A 351 2.98 28.76 -26.02
C ARG A 351 2.56 27.29 -26.00
N ASP A 352 3.36 26.44 -26.62
CA ASP A 352 3.08 25.01 -26.77
C ASP A 352 4.12 24.19 -26.02
N THR A 353 3.66 23.13 -25.34
CA THR A 353 4.53 22.19 -24.64
C THR A 353 4.69 20.91 -25.45
N GLN A 354 5.93 20.50 -25.70
CA GLN A 354 6.28 19.19 -26.24
C GLN A 354 6.44 18.20 -25.09
N VAL A 355 5.84 17.02 -25.22
CA VAL A 355 5.87 15.95 -24.21
C VAL A 355 6.35 14.68 -24.88
N GLU A 356 7.32 14.00 -24.29
CA GLU A 356 7.94 12.78 -24.86
C GLU A 356 8.26 11.76 -23.76
N TRP A 357 8.10 10.47 -24.06
CA TRP A 357 8.40 9.35 -23.17
C TRP A 357 8.82 8.12 -23.98
N ALA A 358 9.31 7.09 -23.28
CA ALA A 358 9.61 5.80 -23.91
C ALA A 358 8.36 4.92 -23.98
N ALA A 359 8.27 4.06 -24.99
CA ALA A 359 7.19 3.09 -25.10
C ALA A 359 7.18 2.13 -23.89
N VAL A 360 6.00 1.90 -23.31
CA VAL A 360 5.79 0.99 -22.19
C VAL A 360 5.24 -0.35 -22.71
N PRO A 361 5.90 -1.48 -22.44
CA PRO A 361 5.37 -2.80 -22.78
C PRO A 361 3.97 -3.02 -22.20
N GLY A 362 3.04 -3.51 -23.04
CA GLY A 362 1.64 -3.76 -22.68
C GLY A 362 0.72 -2.53 -22.79
N ALA A 363 1.26 -1.33 -23.00
CA ALA A 363 0.45 -0.14 -23.26
C ALA A 363 -0.05 -0.11 -24.72
N VAL A 364 -1.35 0.11 -24.91
CA VAL A 364 -1.96 0.32 -26.24
C VAL A 364 -2.18 1.80 -26.55
N ARG A 365 -2.21 2.64 -25.51
CA ARG A 365 -2.27 4.10 -25.58
C ARG A 365 -1.74 4.72 -24.30
N TYR A 366 -1.57 6.03 -24.32
CA TYR A 366 -1.15 6.84 -23.19
C TYR A 366 -2.17 7.94 -22.94
N ARG A 367 -2.24 8.43 -21.70
CA ARG A 367 -2.98 9.64 -21.36
C ARG A 367 -2.02 10.69 -20.86
N VAL A 368 -2.02 11.83 -21.54
CA VAL A 368 -1.27 13.02 -21.13
C VAL A 368 -2.20 13.87 -20.28
N HIS A 369 -1.78 14.16 -19.06
CA HIS A 369 -2.50 14.96 -18.07
C HIS A 369 -1.82 16.31 -17.93
N TRP A 370 -2.59 17.38 -17.73
CA TRP A 370 -2.03 18.66 -17.34
C TRP A 370 -2.95 19.41 -16.37
N ARG A 371 -2.33 20.31 -15.62
CA ARG A 371 -3.01 21.25 -14.71
C ARG A 371 -2.19 22.52 -14.61
N ARG A 372 -2.82 23.61 -14.18
CA ARG A 372 -2.08 24.82 -13.78
C ARG A 372 -1.15 24.48 -12.63
N ASN A 373 0.01 25.13 -12.58
CA ASN A 373 1.03 24.91 -11.56
C ASN A 373 0.63 25.36 -10.13
N ASP A 374 -0.52 26.04 -9.97
CA ASP A 374 -1.16 26.38 -8.69
C ASP A 374 -2.22 25.36 -8.23
N GLY A 375 -2.54 24.38 -9.08
CA GLY A 375 -3.52 23.32 -8.80
C GLY A 375 -2.87 22.06 -8.21
N ALA A 376 -3.62 21.35 -7.38
CA ALA A 376 -3.21 20.07 -6.81
C ALA A 376 -3.57 18.85 -7.69
N ASP A 377 -4.76 18.87 -8.26
CA ASP A 377 -5.33 17.75 -9.01
C ASP A 377 -5.19 17.95 -10.52
N TRP A 378 -5.03 16.85 -11.25
CA TRP A 378 -5.05 16.85 -12.70
C TRP A 378 -6.45 17.24 -13.20
N THR A 379 -6.56 18.36 -13.90
CA THR A 379 -7.86 18.91 -14.34
C THR A 379 -8.15 18.68 -15.81
N GLN A 380 -7.12 18.40 -16.62
CA GLN A 380 -7.24 18.20 -18.06
C GLN A 380 -6.45 16.96 -18.48
N SER A 381 -6.92 16.28 -19.53
CA SER A 381 -6.19 15.15 -20.11
C SER A 381 -6.56 14.89 -21.57
N ARG A 382 -5.68 14.17 -22.28
CA ARG A 382 -5.91 13.69 -23.65
C ARG A 382 -5.22 12.35 -23.88
N ASP A 383 -5.94 11.40 -24.49
CA ASP A 383 -5.38 10.11 -24.91
C ASP A 383 -4.63 10.25 -26.24
N VAL A 384 -3.48 9.57 -26.37
CA VAL A 384 -2.65 9.51 -27.58
C VAL A 384 -2.08 8.10 -27.78
N THR A 385 -1.73 7.75 -29.01
CA THR A 385 -1.13 6.44 -29.34
C THR A 385 0.38 6.50 -29.52
N GLU A 386 0.90 7.67 -29.87
CA GLU A 386 2.32 7.95 -30.03
C GLU A 386 2.99 8.16 -28.66
N THR A 387 4.31 8.09 -28.63
CA THR A 387 5.12 8.35 -27.43
C THR A 387 5.64 9.80 -27.36
N LYS A 388 5.10 10.65 -28.22
CA LYS A 388 5.40 12.09 -28.30
C LYS A 388 4.16 12.85 -28.71
N THR A 389 3.94 14.01 -28.11
CA THR A 389 2.83 14.89 -28.48
C THR A 389 3.14 16.36 -28.21
N ILE A 390 2.34 17.25 -28.81
CA ILE A 390 2.32 18.68 -28.52
C ILE A 390 1.00 19.03 -27.81
N LEU A 391 1.09 19.82 -26.74
CA LEU A 391 -0.04 20.46 -26.07
C LEU A 391 -0.11 21.93 -26.53
N PRO A 392 -0.99 22.26 -27.50
CA PRO A 392 -1.08 23.60 -28.04
C PRO A 392 -1.68 24.56 -27.02
N GLN A 393 -1.13 25.77 -26.90
CA GLN A 393 -1.58 26.80 -25.95
C GLN A 393 -1.56 26.36 -24.48
N VAL A 394 -0.67 25.42 -24.13
CA VAL A 394 -0.38 25.00 -22.76
C VAL A 394 1.10 25.30 -22.49
N PRO A 395 1.46 26.53 -22.06
CA PRO A 395 2.84 26.90 -21.79
C PRO A 395 3.39 26.11 -20.60
N VAL A 396 4.64 25.64 -20.71
CA VAL A 396 5.30 24.80 -19.70
C VAL A 396 5.54 25.54 -18.37
N ASP A 397 5.68 26.86 -18.42
CA ASP A 397 5.92 27.67 -17.21
C ASP A 397 4.65 27.84 -16.36
N ASP A 398 3.46 27.69 -16.96
CA ASP A 398 2.16 27.85 -16.30
C ASP A 398 1.52 26.52 -15.89
N HIS A 399 2.04 25.39 -16.39
CA HIS A 399 1.40 24.09 -16.28
C HIS A 399 2.35 22.98 -15.87
N PHE A 400 1.84 22.10 -15.02
CA PHE A 400 2.42 20.77 -14.82
C PHE A 400 1.82 19.78 -15.80
N VAL A 401 2.63 18.83 -16.23
CA VAL A 401 2.27 17.79 -17.19
C VAL A 401 2.71 16.44 -16.64
N GLY A 402 1.93 15.38 -16.91
CA GLY A 402 2.30 14.02 -16.60
C GLY A 402 1.71 13.03 -17.60
N VAL A 403 2.20 11.79 -17.60
CA VAL A 403 1.73 10.74 -18.52
C VAL A 403 1.47 9.46 -17.76
N SER A 404 0.34 8.81 -18.06
CA SER A 404 0.03 7.43 -17.63
C SER A 404 -0.06 6.51 -18.85
N ALA A 405 0.21 5.22 -18.63
CA ALA A 405 0.07 4.16 -19.63
C ALA A 405 -1.26 3.42 -19.45
N ILE A 406 -1.89 3.03 -20.56
CA ILE A 406 -3.21 2.37 -20.56
C ILE A 406 -3.14 1.05 -21.34
N ALA A 407 -3.60 -0.04 -20.70
CA ALA A 407 -3.74 -1.36 -21.30
C ALA A 407 -4.98 -1.47 -22.20
N ALA A 408 -5.08 -2.55 -22.97
CA ALA A 408 -6.19 -2.83 -23.87
C ALA A 408 -7.56 -2.86 -23.17
N ASP A 409 -7.60 -3.33 -21.92
CA ASP A 409 -8.79 -3.40 -21.07
C ASP A 409 -9.13 -2.07 -20.38
N GLY A 410 -8.31 -1.03 -20.59
CA GLY A 410 -8.47 0.29 -19.98
C GLY A 410 -7.82 0.46 -18.62
N ALA A 411 -7.12 -0.56 -18.08
CA ALA A 411 -6.36 -0.41 -16.84
C ALA A 411 -5.23 0.62 -17.01
N GLU A 412 -5.13 1.56 -16.07
CA GLU A 412 -4.26 2.73 -16.17
C GLU A 412 -3.26 2.78 -15.01
N SER A 413 -1.99 3.02 -15.34
CA SER A 413 -0.89 3.17 -14.38
C SER A 413 -1.06 4.39 -13.46
N ILE A 414 -0.15 4.57 -12.50
CA ILE A 414 0.06 5.89 -11.89
C ILE A 414 0.61 6.87 -12.93
N ILE A 415 0.50 8.17 -12.65
CA ILE A 415 0.98 9.23 -13.53
C ILE A 415 2.46 9.50 -13.23
N THR A 416 3.28 9.50 -14.28
CA THR A 416 4.67 9.95 -14.21
C THR A 416 4.72 11.44 -14.52
N PHE A 417 5.26 12.22 -13.57
CA PHE A 417 5.45 13.66 -13.74
C PHE A 417 6.46 13.98 -14.83
N GLY A 418 6.14 14.97 -15.66
CA GLY A 418 7.00 15.49 -16.72
C GLY A 418 8.04 16.46 -16.15
N GLY A 419 9.32 16.18 -16.42
CA GLY A 419 10.43 17.06 -16.04
C GLY A 419 11.25 17.52 -17.24
N ARG A 420 12.08 18.55 -17.05
CA ARG A 420 13.10 18.94 -18.03
C ARG A 420 14.20 17.89 -18.15
#